data_AF-A0A5F8ADP0-F1
#
_entry.id   AF-A0A5F8ADP0-F1
#
_cell.length_a   1.000
_cell.length_b   1.000
_cell.length_c   1.000
_cell.angle_alpha   90.00
_cell.angle_beta   90.00
_cell.angle_gamma   90.00
#
_symmetry.space_group_name_H-M   'P 1'
#
loop_
_entity.id
_entity.type
_entity.pdbx_description
1 polymer ?
#
loop_
_entity_poly.entity_id
_entity_poly.type
_entity_poly.pdbx_seq_one_letter_code
_entity_poly.pdbx_strand_id
1 'polypeptide(L)'
;MSSGRGAWGRGKRRRGPCCRGRGAGRGRRWPQKGSPRPLCAFPEGCSSVELITPTVELRWPEMPAHSLAMSSPALPAFLLCSTLLVIKMYVVAIITGQVRLRKKAFANPEDALRHGGPQYCRSDPDVERCLRAHRNDMETIYPFLFLGFVYSFLGPNPFVAWMHFLVFLLGRVVHTVAYLGKLRAPIRSVTYTLAQLPCASMALQILWEAARHL
;
A
#
# COMPACT_ATOMS: atom_id res chain seq x y z
N MET A 1 -27.87 -67.44 8.75
CA MET A 1 -26.40 -67.43 8.91
C MET A 1 -25.96 -65.97 8.81
N SER A 2 -25.64 -65.32 9.94
CA SER A 2 -24.26 -65.17 10.49
C SER A 2 -23.38 -64.37 9.54
N SER A 3 -22.68 -63.29 9.86
CA SER A 3 -22.30 -62.52 11.07
C SER A 3 -21.71 -61.20 10.51
N GLY A 4 -21.63 -60.02 11.16
CA GLY A 4 -21.46 -59.71 12.57
C GLY A 4 -20.00 -59.31 12.85
N ARG A 5 -19.77 -58.00 13.14
CA ARG A 5 -18.68 -57.31 13.90
C ARG A 5 -18.28 -56.01 13.17
N GLY A 6 -18.40 -54.79 13.72
CA GLY A 6 -18.04 -54.27 15.06
C GLY A 6 -16.81 -53.36 14.88
N ALA A 7 -16.59 -52.19 15.51
CA ALA A 7 -17.11 -51.70 16.77
C ALA A 7 -16.52 -50.27 17.10
N TRP A 8 -17.31 -49.45 17.84
CA TRP A 8 -16.94 -48.42 18.87
C TRP A 8 -16.42 -47.03 18.41
N GLY A 9 -16.77 -45.87 19.01
CA GLY A 9 -17.70 -45.50 20.10
C GLY A 9 -17.21 -44.29 20.94
N ARG A 10 -18.15 -43.39 21.31
CA ARG A 10 -18.15 -42.30 22.36
C ARG A 10 -17.48 -40.94 22.00
N GLY A 11 -17.99 -39.76 22.39
CA GLY A 11 -19.19 -39.40 23.14
C GLY A 11 -19.31 -37.90 23.53
N LYS A 12 -20.53 -37.56 24.00
CA LYS A 12 -20.95 -36.55 25.01
C LYS A 12 -21.16 -35.04 24.67
N ARG A 13 -22.38 -34.63 25.02
CA ARG A 13 -23.02 -33.30 25.10
C ARG A 13 -22.43 -32.40 26.22
N ARG A 14 -22.61 -31.07 26.10
CA ARG A 14 -23.23 -30.21 27.13
C ARG A 14 -23.58 -28.81 26.56
N ARG A 15 -24.85 -28.41 26.73
CA ARG A 15 -25.39 -27.07 26.42
C ARG A 15 -25.30 -26.21 27.69
N GLY A 16 -24.90 -24.95 27.55
CA GLY A 16 -24.82 -23.97 28.63
C GLY A 16 -26.19 -23.42 29.05
N PRO A 17 -26.37 -23.01 30.31
CA PRO A 17 -27.64 -22.47 30.80
C PRO A 17 -27.80 -20.96 30.54
N CYS A 18 -29.03 -20.62 30.21
CA CYS A 18 -29.63 -19.31 30.05
C CYS A 18 -30.13 -18.83 31.43
N CYS A 19 -29.73 -17.64 31.89
CA CYS A 19 -30.27 -17.04 33.12
C CYS A 19 -31.33 -15.98 32.78
N ARG A 20 -32.54 -16.23 33.28
CA ARG A 20 -33.74 -15.39 33.17
C ARG A 20 -34.09 -14.89 34.59
N GLY A 21 -34.43 -13.60 34.74
CA GLY A 21 -34.75 -12.97 36.03
C GLY A 21 -36.24 -12.92 36.41
N ARG A 22 -36.50 -12.19 37.52
CA ARG A 22 -37.74 -11.89 38.30
C ARG A 22 -37.98 -12.86 39.47
N GLY A 23 -38.33 -12.46 40.68
CA GLY A 23 -38.64 -11.17 41.33
C GLY A 23 -39.43 -11.46 42.63
N ALA A 24 -39.45 -10.54 43.61
CA ALA A 24 -40.54 -10.29 44.59
C ALA A 24 -40.02 -9.56 45.84
N GLY A 25 -40.67 -8.47 46.22
CA GLY A 25 -40.41 -7.72 47.46
C GLY A 25 -41.47 -7.95 48.54
N ARG A 26 -41.15 -7.51 49.77
CA ARG A 26 -42.02 -6.81 50.73
C ARG A 26 -41.24 -6.56 52.02
N GLY A 27 -41.25 -5.32 52.51
CA GLY A 27 -40.42 -4.84 53.61
C GLY A 27 -40.97 -5.07 55.02
N ARG A 28 -40.16 -4.70 56.02
CA ARG A 28 -40.55 -4.22 57.35
C ARG A 28 -39.43 -3.34 57.95
N ARG A 29 -39.84 -2.53 58.92
CA ARG A 29 -39.37 -1.22 59.41
C ARG A 29 -38.17 -1.28 60.40
N TRP A 30 -37.42 -0.17 60.43
CA TRP A 30 -36.27 0.33 61.26
C TRP A 30 -35.98 -0.27 62.66
N PRO A 31 -34.71 -0.16 63.12
CA PRO A 31 -34.37 0.95 64.04
C PRO A 31 -33.02 1.66 63.80
N GLN A 32 -32.96 2.93 64.21
CA GLN A 32 -31.75 3.73 64.41
C GLN A 32 -31.21 3.56 65.84
N LYS A 33 -29.89 3.44 66.00
CA LYS A 33 -29.05 4.12 67.02
C LYS A 33 -27.65 3.49 67.09
N GLY A 34 -26.61 4.31 67.10
CA GLY A 34 -25.31 3.99 67.71
C GLY A 34 -24.08 4.26 66.82
N SER A 35 -23.51 5.46 66.95
CA SER A 35 -22.05 5.66 66.83
C SER A 35 -21.40 5.30 68.17
N PRO A 36 -20.18 4.71 68.22
CA PRO A 36 -18.96 5.52 68.09
C PRO A 36 -17.82 4.88 67.25
N ARG A 37 -16.96 5.76 66.73
CA ARG A 37 -15.64 5.52 66.11
C ARG A 37 -14.66 4.81 67.09
N PRO A 38 -13.39 4.51 66.74
CA PRO A 38 -12.71 4.41 65.43
C PRO A 38 -11.98 3.06 65.24
N LEU A 39 -11.71 2.63 64.00
CA LEU A 39 -10.64 1.68 63.74
C LEU A 39 -9.81 2.15 62.53
N CYS A 40 -8.57 2.46 62.85
CA CYS A 40 -7.35 2.23 62.06
C CYS A 40 -7.16 3.02 60.75
N ALA A 41 -6.34 4.06 60.91
CA ALA A 41 -5.11 4.30 60.14
C ALA A 41 -5.18 4.26 58.60
N PHE A 42 -5.06 5.46 58.02
CA PHE A 42 -4.38 5.62 56.73
C PHE A 42 -2.90 5.22 56.88
N PRO A 43 -2.32 4.65 55.82
CA PRO A 43 -1.09 5.24 55.33
C PRO A 43 -1.21 5.67 53.86
N GLU A 44 -0.68 6.86 53.70
CA GLU A 44 -0.22 7.62 52.54
C GLU A 44 0.06 6.85 51.25
N GLY A 45 -0.30 7.49 50.12
CA GLY A 45 0.20 7.10 48.81
C GLY A 45 -0.82 7.20 47.70
N CYS A 46 -1.42 8.37 47.47
CA CYS A 46 -2.16 8.63 46.24
C CYS A 46 -1.78 10.03 45.73
N SER A 47 -0.69 10.08 44.99
CA SER A 47 -0.45 11.16 44.04
C SER A 47 0.21 10.56 42.81
N SER A 48 -0.29 10.98 41.65
CA SER A 48 0.15 10.62 40.29
C SER A 48 -0.51 9.35 39.74
N VAL A 49 -1.77 9.48 39.33
CA VAL A 49 -2.23 8.71 38.16
C VAL A 49 -1.55 9.37 36.95
N GLU A 50 -0.41 8.85 36.53
CA GLU A 50 0.14 9.17 35.21
C GLU A 50 -0.84 8.67 34.16
N LEU A 51 -1.50 9.61 33.49
CA LEU A 51 -2.19 9.37 32.24
C LEU A 51 -1.14 8.95 31.21
N ILE A 52 -0.90 7.65 31.11
CA ILE A 52 -0.16 7.06 30.00
C ILE A 52 -1.04 7.22 28.77
N THR A 53 -0.91 8.35 28.08
CA THR A 53 -1.35 8.47 26.70
C THR A 53 -0.40 7.62 25.86
N PRO A 54 -0.85 6.56 25.16
CA PRO A 54 -0.01 5.90 24.18
C PRO A 54 0.10 6.84 22.96
N THR A 55 1.04 7.78 23.00
CA THR A 55 1.56 8.37 21.78
C THR A 55 2.34 7.26 21.09
N VAL A 56 1.69 6.60 20.13
CA VAL A 56 2.39 5.78 19.15
C VAL A 56 3.27 6.75 18.36
N GLU A 57 4.49 6.98 18.82
CA GLU A 57 5.52 7.53 17.96
C GLU A 57 5.74 6.52 16.84
N LEU A 58 5.23 6.86 15.65
CA LEU A 58 5.59 6.21 14.40
C LEU A 58 7.05 6.58 14.09
N ARG A 59 7.97 6.06 14.91
CA ARG A 59 9.40 6.12 14.67
C ARG A 59 9.71 5.01 13.68
N TRP A 60 9.78 5.37 12.41
CA TRP A 60 10.29 4.48 11.38
C TRP A 60 11.67 3.98 11.83
N PRO A 61 11.95 2.67 11.80
CA PRO A 61 13.26 2.18 12.14
C PRO A 61 14.28 2.88 11.23
N GLU A 62 15.31 3.48 11.84
CA GLU A 62 16.50 3.96 11.13
C GLU A 62 17.09 2.76 10.41
N MET A 63 16.78 2.62 9.12
CA MET A 63 17.39 1.62 8.28
C MET A 63 18.87 2.02 8.17
N PRO A 64 19.82 1.18 8.62
CA PRO A 64 21.23 1.52 8.53
C PRO A 64 21.53 1.87 7.09
N ALA A 65 22.20 3.00 6.84
CA ALA A 65 22.58 3.43 5.49
C ALA A 65 23.29 2.26 4.80
N HIS A 66 22.57 1.55 3.94
CA HIS A 66 23.09 0.34 3.32
C HIS A 66 24.31 0.76 2.51
N SER A 67 25.46 0.15 2.79
CA SER A 67 26.77 0.42 2.16
C SER A 67 26.72 0.43 0.63
N LEU A 68 25.72 -0.24 0.03
CA LEU A 68 25.45 -0.21 -1.40
C LEU A 68 24.91 1.14 -1.90
N ALA A 69 24.04 1.85 -1.17
CA ALA A 69 23.49 3.13 -1.62
C ALA A 69 24.56 4.22 -1.74
N MET A 70 25.65 4.11 -0.97
CA MET A 70 26.79 5.03 -1.02
C MET A 70 27.88 4.61 -2.02
N SER A 71 27.70 3.48 -2.72
CA SER A 71 28.71 2.97 -3.67
C SER A 71 28.91 3.87 -4.88
N SER A 72 27.87 4.64 -5.27
CA SER A 72 28.01 5.71 -6.25
C SER A 72 27.22 6.96 -5.87
N PRO A 73 27.72 8.18 -6.12
CA PRO A 73 27.03 9.41 -5.76
C PRO A 73 25.67 9.60 -6.43
N ALA A 74 25.44 8.96 -7.58
CA ALA A 74 24.20 9.06 -8.35
C ALA A 74 23.12 8.05 -7.92
N LEU A 75 23.51 6.95 -7.27
CA LEU A 75 22.62 5.85 -6.93
C LEU A 75 21.48 6.25 -5.97
N PRO A 76 21.68 7.05 -4.91
CA PRO A 76 20.58 7.47 -4.03
C PRO A 76 19.49 8.24 -4.79
N ALA A 77 19.90 9.12 -5.69
CA ALA A 77 18.96 9.90 -6.51
C ALA A 77 18.17 9.01 -7.48
N PHE A 78 18.85 8.04 -8.10
CA PHE A 78 18.21 7.03 -8.93
C PHE A 78 17.19 6.20 -8.13
N LEU A 79 17.56 5.68 -6.96
CA LEU A 79 16.69 4.85 -6.11
C LEU A 79 15.45 5.63 -5.63
N LEU A 80 15.61 6.91 -5.29
CA LEU A 80 14.49 7.78 -4.95
C LEU A 80 13.53 7.95 -6.13
N CYS A 81 14.05 8.36 -7.30
CA CYS A 81 13.22 8.62 -8.47
C CYS A 81 12.53 7.35 -8.99
N SER A 82 13.26 6.24 -9.05
CA SER A 82 12.74 4.94 -9.49
C SER A 82 11.64 4.41 -8.55
N THR A 83 11.83 4.52 -7.24
CA THR A 83 10.83 4.08 -6.26
C THR A 83 9.57 4.92 -6.34
N LEU A 84 9.69 6.24 -6.50
CA LEU A 84 8.55 7.14 -6.73
C LEU A 84 7.77 6.77 -8.01
N LEU A 85 8.47 6.37 -9.07
CA LEU A 85 7.84 5.92 -10.32
C LEU A 85 7.10 4.59 -10.16
N VAL A 86 7.65 3.64 -9.40
CA VAL A 86 6.98 2.37 -9.08
C VAL A 86 5.73 2.63 -8.23
N ILE A 87 5.83 3.47 -7.20
CA ILE A 87 4.68 3.89 -6.39
C ILE A 87 3.60 4.52 -7.29
N LYS A 88 3.98 5.39 -8.23
CA LYS A 88 3.05 5.97 -9.20
C LYS A 88 2.34 4.90 -10.05
N MET A 89 3.04 3.84 -10.48
CA MET A 89 2.39 2.73 -11.21
C MET A 89 1.37 1.99 -10.34
N TYR A 90 1.66 1.79 -9.05
CA TYR A 90 0.66 1.25 -8.11
C TYR A 90 -0.54 2.17 -7.93
N VAL A 91 -0.34 3.49 -7.89
CA VAL A 91 -1.45 4.46 -7.87
C VAL A 91 -2.32 4.31 -9.12
N VAL A 92 -1.73 4.14 -10.31
CA VAL A 92 -2.50 3.90 -11.55
C VAL A 92 -3.27 2.57 -11.49
N ALA A 93 -2.69 1.53 -10.90
CA ALA A 93 -3.37 0.24 -10.68
C ALA A 93 -4.59 0.40 -9.76
N ILE A 94 -4.44 1.11 -8.64
CA ILE A 94 -5.53 1.42 -7.70
C ILE A 94 -6.62 2.22 -8.42
N ILE A 95 -6.26 3.29 -9.15
CA ILE A 95 -7.21 4.09 -9.93
C ILE A 95 -7.98 3.20 -10.91
N THR A 96 -7.30 2.30 -11.62
CA THR A 96 -7.94 1.36 -12.55
C THR A 96 -9.00 0.51 -11.84
N GLY A 97 -8.67 -0.06 -10.68
CA GLY A 97 -9.63 -0.83 -9.87
C GLY A 97 -10.83 0.00 -9.41
N GLN A 98 -10.60 1.23 -8.94
CA GLN A 98 -11.67 2.13 -8.53
C GLN A 98 -12.58 2.54 -9.70
N VAL A 99 -12.03 2.78 -10.89
CA VAL A 99 -12.81 3.09 -12.10
C VAL A 99 -13.67 1.89 -12.50
N ARG A 100 -13.15 0.66 -12.44
CA ARG A 100 -13.95 -0.56 -12.70
C ARG A 100 -15.14 -0.69 -11.76
N LEU A 101 -14.93 -0.46 -10.47
CA LEU A 101 -16.00 -0.49 -9.46
C LEU A 101 -17.03 0.61 -9.70
N ARG A 102 -16.58 1.86 -9.93
CA ARG A 102 -17.47 3.02 -10.14
C ARG A 102 -18.30 2.91 -11.42
N LYS A 103 -17.72 2.36 -12.50
CA LYS A 103 -18.37 2.22 -13.81
C LYS A 103 -19.10 0.89 -13.99
N LYS A 104 -18.93 -0.05 -13.04
CA LYS A 104 -19.35 -1.45 -13.15
C LYS A 104 -18.94 -2.05 -14.49
N ALA A 105 -17.63 -2.04 -14.75
CA ALA A 105 -17.03 -2.52 -15.98
C ALA A 105 -15.85 -3.46 -15.63
N PHE A 106 -16.19 -4.73 -15.50
CA PHE A 106 -15.26 -5.79 -15.11
C PHE A 106 -14.78 -6.56 -16.33
N ALA A 107 -13.56 -7.08 -16.25
CA ALA A 107 -12.99 -7.88 -17.33
C ALA A 107 -13.44 -9.35 -17.26
N ASN A 108 -13.68 -9.85 -16.05
CA ASN A 108 -14.01 -11.24 -15.80
C ASN A 108 -15.48 -11.42 -15.38
N PRO A 109 -16.14 -12.52 -15.80
CA PRO A 109 -17.54 -12.77 -15.51
C PRO A 109 -17.82 -12.97 -14.01
N GLU A 110 -16.90 -13.57 -13.26
CA GLU A 110 -17.03 -13.79 -11.81
C GLU A 110 -17.08 -12.48 -11.01
N ASP A 111 -16.28 -11.49 -11.41
CA ASP A 111 -16.26 -10.16 -10.82
C ASP A 111 -17.60 -9.44 -11.10
N ALA A 112 -18.09 -9.57 -12.34
CA ALA A 112 -19.36 -8.99 -12.75
C ALA A 112 -20.53 -9.57 -11.95
N LEU A 113 -20.55 -10.89 -11.75
CA LEU A 113 -21.54 -11.58 -10.91
C LEU A 113 -21.48 -11.12 -9.45
N ARG A 114 -20.27 -10.98 -8.88
CA ARG A 114 -20.09 -10.49 -7.51
C ARG A 114 -20.60 -9.06 -7.31
N HIS A 115 -20.54 -8.23 -8.35
CA HIS A 115 -20.85 -6.80 -8.30
C HIS A 115 -22.15 -6.39 -9.01
N GLY A 116 -23.01 -7.35 -9.36
CA GLY A 116 -24.43 -7.11 -9.65
C GLY A 116 -25.03 -7.86 -10.83
N GLY A 117 -24.23 -8.50 -11.70
CA GLY A 117 -24.75 -9.32 -12.80
C GLY A 117 -23.81 -9.44 -14.01
N PRO A 118 -24.04 -10.42 -14.89
CA PRO A 118 -23.16 -10.75 -16.01
C PRO A 118 -23.02 -9.61 -17.04
N GLN A 119 -24.02 -8.72 -17.14
CA GLN A 119 -23.98 -7.55 -18.03
C GLN A 119 -22.87 -6.54 -17.69
N TYR A 120 -22.28 -6.62 -16.49
CA TYR A 120 -21.15 -5.77 -16.09
C TYR A 120 -19.79 -6.33 -16.51
N CYS A 121 -19.76 -7.53 -17.13
CA CYS A 121 -18.58 -8.05 -17.82
C CYS A 121 -18.48 -7.38 -19.19
N ARG A 122 -17.91 -6.16 -19.21
CA ARG A 122 -17.88 -5.29 -20.38
C ARG A 122 -16.68 -4.35 -20.34
N SER A 123 -16.29 -3.82 -21.50
CA SER A 123 -15.31 -2.76 -21.60
C SER A 123 -15.92 -1.39 -21.26
N ASP A 124 -15.07 -0.48 -20.80
CA ASP A 124 -15.40 0.94 -20.58
C ASP A 124 -14.23 1.82 -21.05
N PRO A 125 -14.47 2.93 -21.78
CA PRO A 125 -13.42 3.77 -22.32
C PRO A 125 -12.47 4.38 -21.26
N ASP A 126 -12.95 4.65 -20.05
CA ASP A 126 -12.14 5.17 -18.95
C ASP A 126 -11.26 4.06 -18.35
N VAL A 127 -11.77 2.83 -18.23
CA VAL A 127 -10.98 1.66 -17.82
C VAL A 127 -9.87 1.38 -18.82
N GLU A 128 -10.18 1.33 -20.12
CA GLU A 128 -9.18 1.13 -21.16
C GLU A 128 -8.12 2.24 -21.18
N ARG A 129 -8.53 3.48 -20.88
CA ARG A 129 -7.60 4.61 -20.76
C ARG A 129 -6.61 4.40 -19.61
N CYS A 130 -7.07 3.92 -18.46
CA CYS A 130 -6.20 3.59 -17.33
C CYS A 130 -5.24 2.46 -17.70
N LEU A 131 -5.73 1.42 -18.39
CA LEU A 131 -4.88 0.32 -18.88
C LEU A 131 -3.83 0.79 -19.89
N ARG A 132 -4.17 1.68 -20.82
CA ARG A 132 -3.20 2.25 -21.76
C ARG A 132 -2.15 3.14 -21.06
N ALA A 133 -2.55 3.89 -20.04
CA ALA A 133 -1.63 4.67 -19.22
C ALA A 133 -0.64 3.75 -18.49
N HIS A 134 -1.14 2.70 -17.84
CA HIS A 134 -0.32 1.70 -17.14
C HIS A 134 0.60 0.96 -18.12
N ARG A 135 0.09 0.54 -19.28
CA ARG A 135 0.91 -0.12 -20.32
C ARG A 135 2.05 0.78 -20.79
N ASN A 136 1.79 2.06 -21.05
CA ASN A 136 2.85 2.99 -21.43
C ASN A 136 3.86 3.21 -20.30
N ASP A 137 3.43 3.17 -19.03
CA ASP A 137 4.33 3.16 -17.89
C ASP A 137 5.23 1.91 -17.91
N MET A 138 4.71 0.71 -18.17
CA MET A 138 5.52 -0.51 -18.31
C MET A 138 6.55 -0.39 -19.44
N GLU A 139 6.13 0.14 -20.60
CA GLU A 139 6.99 0.29 -21.79
C GLU A 139 8.14 1.29 -21.60
N THR A 140 8.07 2.19 -20.60
CA THR A 140 9.05 3.27 -20.42
C THR A 140 9.78 3.21 -19.09
N ILE A 141 9.06 2.95 -17.99
CA ILE A 141 9.64 2.91 -16.65
C ILE A 141 10.50 1.66 -16.49
N TYR A 142 10.10 0.48 -16.99
CA TYR A 142 10.92 -0.72 -16.84
C TYR A 142 12.29 -0.60 -17.54
N PRO A 143 12.38 -0.11 -18.80
CA PRO A 143 13.68 0.21 -19.39
C PRO A 143 14.47 1.25 -18.58
N PHE A 144 13.82 2.29 -18.05
CA PHE A 144 14.49 3.28 -17.21
C PHE A 144 15.06 2.67 -15.91
N LEU A 145 14.35 1.74 -15.27
CA LEU A 145 14.86 1.05 -14.09
C LEU A 145 16.16 0.31 -14.39
N PHE A 146 16.25 -0.34 -15.55
CA PHE A 146 17.47 -1.01 -15.99
C PHE A 146 18.57 0.00 -16.36
N LEU A 147 18.27 0.94 -17.27
CA LEU A 147 19.24 1.90 -17.78
C LEU A 147 19.77 2.81 -16.68
N GLY A 148 18.91 3.35 -15.83
CA GLY A 148 19.30 4.24 -14.74
C GLY A 148 20.12 3.54 -13.66
N PHE A 149 19.84 2.26 -13.40
CA PHE A 149 20.64 1.45 -12.48
C PHE A 149 22.06 1.26 -13.03
N VAL A 150 22.20 0.77 -14.26
CA VAL A 150 23.52 0.59 -14.90
C VAL A 150 24.25 1.92 -15.00
N TYR A 151 23.58 2.97 -15.49
CA TYR A 151 24.13 4.33 -15.62
C TYR A 151 24.68 4.88 -14.30
N SER A 152 24.05 4.55 -13.16
CA SER A 152 24.53 4.99 -11.84
C SER A 152 25.91 4.44 -11.49
N PHE A 153 26.37 3.36 -12.13
CA PHE A 153 27.70 2.76 -11.90
C PHE A 153 28.74 3.15 -12.96
N LEU A 154 28.37 3.91 -13.99
CA LEU A 154 29.30 4.40 -15.02
C LEU A 154 30.19 5.57 -14.53
N GLY A 155 30.07 5.97 -13.26
CA GLY A 155 30.72 7.16 -12.72
C GLY A 155 30.29 8.47 -13.39
N PRO A 156 29.00 8.70 -13.70
CA PRO A 156 28.57 9.94 -14.33
C PRO A 156 28.75 11.13 -13.39
N ASN A 157 28.79 12.34 -13.96
CA ASN A 157 28.72 13.55 -13.16
C ASN A 157 27.41 13.55 -12.33
N PRO A 158 27.46 13.72 -10.99
CA PRO A 158 26.29 13.60 -10.13
C PRO A 158 25.14 14.55 -10.50
N PHE A 159 25.47 15.80 -10.88
CA PHE A 159 24.48 16.79 -11.29
C PHE A 159 23.77 16.38 -12.58
N VAL A 160 24.54 15.92 -13.57
CA VAL A 160 23.99 15.45 -14.86
C VAL A 160 23.08 14.24 -14.64
N ALA A 161 23.51 13.27 -13.83
CA ALA A 161 22.68 12.11 -13.49
C ALA A 161 21.36 12.53 -12.81
N TRP A 162 21.44 13.48 -11.86
CA TRP A 162 20.27 14.03 -11.20
C TRP A 162 19.27 14.64 -12.19
N MET A 163 19.77 15.42 -13.15
CA MET A 163 18.94 16.00 -14.21
C MET A 163 18.28 14.93 -15.09
N HIS A 164 18.99 13.86 -15.45
CA HIS A 164 18.40 12.76 -16.23
C HIS A 164 17.24 12.11 -15.47
N PHE A 165 17.43 11.80 -14.19
CA PHE A 165 16.42 11.16 -13.36
C PHE A 165 15.22 12.07 -13.09
N LEU A 166 15.46 13.36 -12.83
CA LEU A 166 14.39 14.33 -12.61
C LEU A 166 13.55 14.59 -13.86
N VAL A 167 14.19 14.80 -15.01
CA VAL A 167 13.46 15.02 -16.28
C VAL A 167 12.59 13.80 -16.59
N PHE A 168 13.12 12.59 -16.36
CA PHE A 168 12.33 11.36 -16.51
C PHE A 168 11.16 11.32 -15.53
N LEU A 169 11.42 11.51 -14.22
CA LEU A 169 10.39 11.47 -13.19
C LEU A 169 9.25 12.46 -13.47
N LEU A 170 9.58 13.74 -13.68
CA LEU A 170 8.60 14.79 -13.95
C LEU A 170 7.86 14.53 -15.26
N GLY A 171 8.58 14.16 -16.32
CA GLY A 171 7.98 13.81 -17.61
C GLY A 171 6.95 12.70 -17.49
N ARG A 172 7.26 11.63 -16.73
CA ARG A 172 6.35 10.50 -16.50
C ARG A 172 5.16 10.85 -15.60
N VAL A 173 5.36 11.67 -14.57
CA VAL A 173 4.26 12.15 -13.71
C VAL A 173 3.28 12.99 -14.52
N VAL A 174 3.79 14.00 -15.27
CA VAL A 174 2.95 14.85 -16.12
C VAL A 174 2.30 14.03 -17.23
N HIS A 175 2.99 13.05 -17.81
CA HIS A 175 2.41 12.14 -18.80
C HIS A 175 1.19 11.38 -18.23
N THR A 176 1.30 10.80 -17.04
CA THR A 176 0.18 10.09 -16.39
C THR A 176 -0.98 11.05 -16.09
N VAL A 177 -0.70 12.25 -15.56
CA VAL A 177 -1.72 13.28 -15.31
C VAL A 177 -2.42 13.68 -16.61
N ALA A 178 -1.67 13.93 -17.69
CA ALA A 178 -2.22 14.26 -18.98
C ALA A 178 -3.09 13.13 -19.57
N TYR A 179 -2.67 11.87 -19.37
CA TYR A 179 -3.38 10.70 -19.85
C TYR A 179 -4.74 10.52 -19.16
N LEU A 180 -4.74 10.51 -17.82
CA LEU A 180 -5.92 10.27 -16.99
C LEU A 180 -6.83 11.49 -16.94
N GLY A 181 -6.26 12.70 -16.91
CA GLY A 181 -6.96 13.98 -16.92
C GLY A 181 -7.53 14.40 -18.29
N LYS A 182 -7.37 13.56 -19.33
CA LYS A 182 -7.88 13.81 -20.70
C LYS A 182 -7.45 15.20 -21.24
N LEU A 183 -6.22 15.62 -20.93
CA LEU A 183 -5.73 16.93 -21.37
C LEU A 183 -5.62 16.99 -22.89
N ARG A 184 -5.74 18.21 -23.46
CA ARG A 184 -5.65 18.44 -24.89
C ARG A 184 -4.31 17.96 -25.47
N ALA A 185 -4.36 17.41 -26.68
CA ALA A 185 -3.15 17.21 -27.47
C ALA A 185 -2.45 18.57 -27.71
N PRO A 186 -1.11 18.62 -27.79
CA PRO A 186 -0.15 17.50 -27.84
C PRO A 186 0.54 17.19 -26.49
N ILE A 187 -0.02 17.65 -25.35
CA ILE A 187 0.67 17.62 -24.04
C ILE A 187 1.21 16.24 -23.69
N ARG A 188 0.37 15.21 -23.82
CA ARG A 188 0.77 13.82 -23.56
C ARG A 188 1.95 13.39 -24.44
N SER A 189 1.87 13.62 -25.75
CA SER A 189 2.94 13.22 -26.68
C SER A 189 4.25 13.94 -26.39
N VAL A 190 4.19 15.24 -26.09
CA VAL A 190 5.37 16.04 -25.74
C VAL A 190 6.02 15.50 -24.45
N THR A 191 5.23 15.26 -23.41
CA THR A 191 5.75 14.73 -22.12
C THR A 191 6.37 13.34 -22.26
N TYR A 192 5.81 12.50 -23.15
CA TYR A 192 6.41 11.21 -23.51
C TYR A 192 7.78 11.41 -24.16
N THR A 193 7.86 12.23 -25.21
CA THR A 193 9.13 12.48 -25.92
C THR A 193 10.19 13.07 -25.00
N LEU A 194 9.84 14.05 -24.17
CA LEU A 194 10.76 14.65 -23.20
C LEU A 194 11.31 13.63 -22.20
N ALA A 195 10.47 12.71 -21.71
CA ALA A 195 10.91 11.64 -20.84
C ALA A 195 11.82 10.63 -21.56
N GLN A 196 11.67 10.41 -22.87
CA GLN A 196 12.52 9.47 -23.60
C GLN A 196 13.94 10.00 -23.85
N LEU A 197 14.15 11.32 -23.86
CA LEU A 197 15.47 11.93 -24.08
C LEU A 197 16.55 11.44 -23.09
N PRO A 198 16.35 11.48 -21.75
CA PRO A 198 17.34 10.95 -20.81
C PRO A 198 17.54 9.44 -20.97
N CYS A 199 16.49 8.66 -21.31
CA CYS A 199 16.64 7.23 -21.56
C CYS A 199 17.54 6.94 -22.77
N ALA A 200 17.34 7.66 -23.87
CA ALA A 200 18.18 7.53 -25.05
C ALA A 200 19.63 7.93 -24.76
N SER A 201 19.84 9.04 -24.03
CA SER A 201 21.16 9.50 -23.60
C SER A 201 21.89 8.45 -22.74
N MET A 202 21.21 7.88 -21.74
CA MET A 202 21.81 6.83 -20.89
C MET A 202 22.11 5.57 -21.70
N ALA A 203 21.21 5.15 -22.59
CA ALA A 203 21.43 3.98 -23.43
C ALA A 203 22.65 4.12 -24.35
N LEU A 204 22.84 5.30 -24.96
CA LEU A 204 24.02 5.59 -25.79
C LEU A 204 25.32 5.60 -24.97
N GLN A 205 25.30 6.19 -23.78
CA GLN A 205 26.45 6.18 -22.87
C GLN A 205 26.80 4.75 -22.43
N ILE A 206 25.80 3.95 -22.05
CA ILE A 206 26.00 2.53 -21.71
C ILE A 206 26.55 1.75 -22.90
N LEU A 207 26.04 1.97 -24.10
CA LEU A 207 26.51 1.28 -25.31
C LEU A 207 27.97 1.64 -25.63
N TRP A 208 28.33 2.92 -25.56
CA TRP A 208 29.70 3.38 -25.75
C TRP A 208 30.65 2.77 -24.73
N GLU A 209 30.26 2.80 -23.46
CA GLU A 209 31.02 2.23 -22.35
C GLU A 209 31.16 0.71 -22.48
N ALA A 210 30.13 -0.02 -22.90
CA ALA A 210 30.24 -1.44 -23.15
C ALA A 210 31.15 -1.74 -24.35
N ALA A 211 31.01 -1.01 -25.45
CA ALA A 211 31.77 -1.22 -26.67
C ALA A 211 33.28 -0.97 -26.50
N ARG A 212 33.68 0.01 -25.67
CA ARG A 212 35.11 0.30 -25.42
C ARG A 212 35.83 -0.74 -24.55
N HIS A 213 35.10 -1.67 -23.93
CA HIS A 213 35.67 -2.75 -23.11
C HIS A 213 35.60 -4.13 -23.78
N LEU A 214 35.09 -4.20 -25.02
CA LEU A 214 35.17 -5.38 -25.89
C LEU A 214 36.43 -5.29 -26.76
#